data_AF-A0A3B8W6N0-F1
#
_entry.id   AF-A0A3B8W6N0-F1
#
_cell.length_a   1.000
_cell.length_b   1.000
_cell.length_c   1.000
_cell.angle_alpha   90.00
_cell.angle_beta   90.00
_cell.angle_gamma   90.00
#
_symmetry.space_group_name_H-M   'P 1'
#
loop_
_entity.id
_entity.type
_entity.pdbx_description
1 polymer ?
#
loop_
_entity_poly.entity_id
_entity_poly.type
_entity_poly.pdbx_seq_one_letter_code
_entity_poly.pdbx_strand_id
1 'polypeptide(L)'
;GVGWGMMITYGSYLPKTQNIVTSSLWVGAMDTSVALLAGLMVFPAVFAFNMSPSEGPTLVFSVLANIFQEMPLGNIAGALFFLLLFLAAITSTISMLEAPSA
;
A
#
# COMPACT_ATOMS: atom_id res chain seq x y z
N GLY A 1 0.79 -11.05 1.24
CA GLY A 1 -0.61 -11.45 1.44
C GLY A 1 -0.85 -12.87 0.95
N VAL A 2 -0.70 -13.12 -0.35
CA VAL A 2 -0.87 -14.46 -0.95
C VAL A 2 0.35 -15.33 -0.65
N GLY A 3 0.18 -16.43 0.08
CA GLY A 3 1.23 -17.40 0.41
C GLY A 3 1.63 -17.51 1.88
N TRP A 4 1.21 -16.57 2.74
CA TRP A 4 1.55 -16.56 4.17
C TRP A 4 0.43 -17.12 5.08
N GLY A 5 -0.50 -17.94 4.57
CA GLY A 5 -1.62 -18.47 5.39
C GLY A 5 -2.70 -17.44 5.79
N MET A 6 -2.43 -16.14 5.66
CA MET A 6 -3.34 -15.04 6.00
C MET A 6 -4.73 -15.12 5.34
N MET A 7 -4.80 -15.56 4.07
CA MET A 7 -6.09 -15.78 3.39
C MET A 7 -6.81 -17.05 3.86
N ILE A 8 -6.08 -18.03 4.40
CA ILE A 8 -6.65 -19.25 4.99
C ILE A 8 -7.23 -18.91 6.37
N THR A 9 -6.52 -18.11 7.18
CA THR A 9 -6.99 -17.64 8.49
C THR A 9 -8.19 -16.70 8.36
N TYR A 10 -8.16 -15.71 7.46
CA TYR A 10 -9.36 -14.88 7.24
C TYR A 10 -10.50 -15.65 6.56
N GLY A 11 -10.18 -16.64 5.73
CA GLY A 11 -11.16 -17.55 5.14
C GLY A 11 -11.86 -18.45 6.17
N SER A 12 -11.20 -18.83 7.28
CA SER A 12 -11.79 -19.68 8.32
C SER A 12 -12.84 -18.94 9.16
N TYR A 13 -12.76 -17.60 9.22
CA TYR A 13 -13.77 -16.74 9.85
C TYR A 13 -14.92 -16.35 8.91
N LEU A 14 -14.87 -16.72 7.62
CA LEU A 14 -15.92 -16.40 6.66
C LEU A 14 -17.11 -17.39 6.76
N PRO A 15 -18.36 -16.91 6.82
CA PRO A 15 -19.53 -17.79 6.75
C PRO A 15 -19.58 -18.51 5.39
N LYS A 16 -19.96 -19.80 5.39
CA LYS A 16 -19.99 -20.69 4.20
C LYS A 16 -20.89 -20.20 3.04
N THR A 17 -21.65 -19.13 3.25
CA THR A 17 -22.55 -18.50 2.27
C THR A 17 -21.85 -17.43 1.41
N GLN A 18 -20.64 -17.01 1.75
CA GLN A 18 -19.90 -15.98 1.01
C GLN A 18 -19.12 -16.56 -0.18
N ASN A 19 -19.18 -15.89 -1.33
CA ASN A 19 -18.45 -16.30 -2.52
C ASN A 19 -17.00 -15.78 -2.46
N ILE A 20 -16.10 -16.68 -2.07
CA ILE A 20 -14.66 -16.40 -1.94
C ILE A 20 -14.04 -16.04 -3.30
N VAL A 21 -14.52 -16.62 -4.40
CA VAL A 21 -14.00 -16.37 -5.76
C VAL A 21 -14.28 -14.93 -6.17
N THR A 22 -15.52 -14.47 -6.02
CA THR A 22 -15.92 -13.09 -6.37
C THR A 22 -15.22 -12.06 -5.48
N SER A 23 -15.10 -12.34 -4.18
CA SER A 23 -14.42 -11.46 -3.23
C SER A 23 -12.92 -11.35 -3.54
N SER A 24 -12.28 -12.47 -3.87
CA SER A 24 -10.84 -12.50 -4.22
C SER A 24 -10.55 -11.75 -5.52
N LEU A 25 -11.45 -11.86 -6.51
CA LEU A 25 -11.37 -11.09 -7.76
C LEU A 25 -11.44 -9.58 -7.49
N TRP A 26 -12.38 -9.14 -6.65
CA TRP A 26 -12.48 -7.73 -6.27
C TRP A 26 -11.25 -7.23 -5.53
N VAL A 27 -10.74 -8.00 -4.57
CA VAL A 27 -9.53 -7.64 -3.82
C VAL A 27 -8.33 -7.52 -4.77
N GLY A 28 -8.11 -8.49 -5.66
CA GLY A 28 -7.01 -8.45 -6.61
C GLY A 28 -7.14 -7.30 -7.62
N ALA A 29 -8.36 -7.02 -8.10
CA ALA A 29 -8.61 -5.90 -9.01
C ALA A 29 -8.35 -4.55 -8.32
N MET A 30 -8.79 -4.39 -7.07
CA MET A 30 -8.57 -3.18 -6.29
C MET A 30 -7.07 -2.98 -6.00
N ASP A 31 -6.36 -4.01 -5.55
CA ASP A 31 -4.92 -3.98 -5.31
C ASP A 31 -4.14 -3.57 -6.57
N THR A 32 -4.45 -4.21 -7.70
CA THR A 32 -3.82 -3.89 -9.00
C THR A 32 -4.12 -2.45 -9.43
N SER A 33 -5.36 -2.00 -9.26
CA SER A 33 -5.76 -0.63 -9.64
C SER A 33 -5.03 0.42 -8.82
N VAL A 34 -4.88 0.20 -7.51
CA VAL A 34 -4.15 1.09 -6.61
C VAL A 34 -2.66 1.08 -6.95
N ALA A 35 -2.07 -0.08 -7.26
CA ALA A 35 -0.69 -0.19 -7.69
C ALA A 35 -0.42 0.58 -9.00
N LEU A 36 -1.34 0.50 -9.98
CA LEU A 36 -1.25 1.25 -11.23
C LEU A 36 -1.34 2.75 -11.01
N LEU A 37 -2.30 3.21 -10.20
CA LEU A 37 -2.45 4.63 -9.86
C LEU A 37 -1.23 5.17 -9.11
N ALA A 38 -0.68 4.39 -8.18
CA ALA A 38 0.55 4.74 -7.45
C ALA A 38 1.74 4.86 -8.41
N GLY A 39 1.90 3.93 -9.35
CA GLY A 39 2.94 4.01 -10.39
C GLY A 39 2.79 5.25 -11.26
N LEU A 40 1.58 5.54 -11.73
CA LEU A 40 1.26 6.73 -12.51
C LEU A 40 1.45 8.04 -11.73
N MET A 41 1.42 8.02 -10.40
CA MET A 41 1.72 9.17 -9.57
C MET A 41 3.24 9.35 -9.37
N VAL A 42 3.95 8.26 -9.05
CA VAL A 42 5.37 8.31 -8.66
C VAL A 42 6.27 8.56 -9.87
N PHE A 43 6.07 7.88 -11.00
CA PHE A 43 6.99 8.00 -12.14
C PHE A 43 7.03 9.41 -12.74
N PRO A 44 5.90 10.11 -13.00
CA PRO A 44 5.95 11.48 -13.49
C PRO A 44 6.64 12.43 -12.52
N ALA A 45 6.44 12.25 -11.21
CA ALA A 45 7.12 13.05 -10.20
C ALA A 45 8.64 12.80 -10.19
N VAL A 46 9.09 11.55 -10.33
CA VAL A 46 10.52 11.21 -10.47
C VAL A 46 11.16 11.94 -11.65
N PHE A 47 10.49 11.96 -12.81
CA PHE A 47 10.97 12.68 -13.98
C PHE A 47 10.91 14.21 -13.80
N ALA A 48 9.86 14.73 -13.17
CA ALA A 48 9.71 16.17 -12.91
C ALA A 48 10.77 16.73 -11.95
N PHE A 49 11.17 15.95 -10.94
CA PHE A 49 12.24 16.31 -10.01
C PHE A 49 13.63 15.87 -10.47
N ASN A 50 13.75 15.33 -11.69
CA ASN A 50 15.01 14.87 -12.28
C ASN A 50 15.76 13.83 -11.41
N MET A 51 14.98 12.99 -10.71
CA MET A 51 15.47 11.93 -9.81
C MET A 51 15.71 10.63 -10.57
N SER A 52 16.61 9.78 -10.07
CA SER A 52 16.91 8.50 -10.71
C SER A 52 15.90 7.42 -10.28
N PRO A 53 15.17 6.76 -11.21
CA PRO A 53 14.26 5.66 -10.88
C PRO A 53 14.95 4.46 -10.20
N SER A 54 16.29 4.42 -10.27
CA SER A 54 17.14 3.33 -9.78
C SER A 54 17.51 3.44 -8.29
N GLU A 55 17.05 4.48 -7.57
CA GLU A 55 17.40 4.71 -6.15
C GLU A 55 16.76 3.70 -5.18
N GLY A 56 15.99 2.74 -5.69
CA GLY A 56 15.43 1.65 -4.90
C GLY A 56 14.28 2.10 -3.99
N PRO A 57 14.02 1.37 -2.88
CA PRO A 57 12.84 1.60 -2.03
C PRO A 57 12.76 3.00 -1.41
N THR A 58 13.91 3.63 -1.20
CA THR A 58 14.01 4.97 -0.60
C THR A 58 13.49 6.07 -1.53
N LEU A 59 13.46 5.81 -2.84
CA LEU A 59 13.01 6.76 -3.86
C LEU A 59 11.58 7.24 -3.62
N VAL A 60 10.69 6.35 -3.20
CA VAL A 60 9.28 6.69 -2.98
C VAL A 60 9.14 7.73 -1.87
N PHE A 61 9.94 7.60 -0.81
CA PHE A 61 9.93 8.52 0.31
C PHE A 61 10.49 9.89 -0.04
N SER A 62 11.57 9.95 -0.83
CA SER A 62 12.16 11.22 -1.28
C SER A 62 11.28 11.94 -2.29
N VAL A 63 10.69 11.22 -3.25
CA VAL A 63 9.73 11.77 -4.22
C VAL A 63 8.49 12.33 -3.52
N LEU A 64 7.89 11.58 -2.58
CA LEU A 64 6.72 12.04 -1.84
C LEU A 64 7.03 13.28 -1.00
N ALA A 65 8.20 13.35 -0.36
CA ALA A 65 8.62 14.55 0.37
C ALA A 65 8.69 15.78 -0.56
N ASN A 66 9.27 15.64 -1.76
CA ASN A 66 9.32 16.71 -2.75
C ASN A 66 7.93 17.12 -3.26
N ILE A 67 7.03 16.15 -3.52
CA ILE A 67 5.63 16.44 -3.90
C ILE A 67 4.94 17.27 -2.83
N PHE A 68 5.10 16.90 -1.56
CA PHE A 68 4.47 17.65 -0.48
C PHE A 68 5.04 19.06 -0.36
N GLN A 69 6.33 19.30 -0.63
CA GLN A 69 6.88 20.67 -0.58
C GLN A 69 6.30 21.61 -1.64
N GLU A 70 5.95 21.09 -2.81
CA GLU A 70 5.30 21.86 -3.89
C GLU A 70 3.79 22.11 -3.62
N MET A 71 3.19 21.39 -2.68
CA MET A 71 1.77 21.56 -2.34
C MET A 71 1.56 22.68 -1.31
N PRO A 72 0.58 23.59 -1.50
CA PRO A 72 0.15 24.49 -0.45
C PRO A 72 -0.41 23.67 0.74
N LEU A 73 0.06 23.95 1.96
CA LEU A 73 -0.17 23.13 3.18
C LEU A 73 0.44 21.72 3.14
N GLY A 74 1.47 21.52 2.30
CA GLY A 74 2.24 20.29 2.15
C GLY A 74 2.68 19.62 3.43
N ASN A 75 3.12 20.40 4.43
CA ASN A 75 3.55 19.86 5.72
C ASN A 75 2.41 19.13 6.46
N ILE A 76 1.16 19.62 6.35
CA ILE A 76 0.01 18.97 6.98
C ILE A 76 -0.37 17.71 6.22
N ALA A 77 -0.41 17.78 4.88
CA ALA A 77 -0.70 16.65 4.02
C ALA A 77 0.33 15.52 4.19
N GLY A 78 1.62 15.87 4.22
CA GLY A 78 2.71 14.92 4.45
C GLY A 78 2.65 14.30 5.84
N ALA A 79 2.42 15.08 6.89
CA ALA A 79 2.27 14.55 8.25
C ALA A 79 1.11 13.55 8.36
N LEU A 80 -0.05 13.86 7.77
CA LEU A 80 -1.19 12.95 7.72
C LEU A 80 -0.89 11.69 6.89
N PHE A 81 -0.25 11.85 5.73
CA PHE A 81 0.10 10.73 4.86
C PHE A 81 1.04 9.74 5.58
N PHE A 82 2.12 10.24 6.19
CA PHE A 82 3.05 9.39 6.92
C PHE A 82 2.44 8.74 8.16
N LEU A 83 1.53 9.44 8.85
CA LEU A 83 0.77 8.86 9.97
C LEU A 83 -0.11 7.69 9.50
N LEU A 84 -0.83 7.87 8.38
CA LEU A 84 -1.66 6.82 7.80
C LEU A 84 -0.82 5.65 7.28
N LEU A 85 0.31 5.93 6.64
CA LEU A 85 1.27 4.92 6.17
C LEU A 85 1.81 4.09 7.35
N PHE A 86 2.11 4.74 8.47
CA PHE A 86 2.55 4.06 9.70
C PHE A 86 1.46 3.14 10.27
N LEU A 87 0.21 3.60 10.36
CA LEU A 87 -0.91 2.77 10.80
C LEU A 87 -1.17 1.58 9.85
N ALA A 88 -1.05 1.79 8.54
CA ALA A 88 -1.17 0.72 7.54
C ALA A 88 -0.05 -0.31 7.67
N ALA A 89 1.19 0.12 7.93
CA ALA A 89 2.33 -0.74 8.17
C ALA A 89 2.17 -1.57 9.46
N ILE A 90 1.65 -0.96 10.54
CA ILE A 90 1.31 -1.67 11.78
C ILE A 90 0.25 -2.74 11.50
N THR A 91 -0.84 -2.38 10.83
CA THR A 91 -1.93 -3.33 10.52
C THR A 91 -1.39 -4.51 9.70
N SER A 92 -0.55 -4.24 8.71
CA SER A 92 0.09 -5.28 7.90
C SER A 92 1.02 -6.18 8.73
N THR A 93 1.77 -5.58 9.67
CA THR A 93 2.66 -6.31 10.57
C THR A 93 1.87 -7.20 11.53
N ILE A 94 0.75 -6.72 12.08
CA ILE A 94 -0.16 -7.53 12.91
C ILE A 94 -0.69 -8.72 12.11
N SER A 95 -1.20 -8.51 10.89
CA SER A 95 -1.66 -9.61 10.04
C SER A 95 -0.53 -10.60 9.70
N MET A 96 0.70 -10.12 9.50
CA MET A 96 1.87 -11.00 9.29
C MET A 96 2.27 -11.79 10.54
N LEU A 97 2.02 -11.25 11.73
CA LEU A 97 2.35 -11.88 13.01
C LEU A 97 1.30 -12.89 13.46
N GLU A 98 0.04 -12.74 13.04
CA GLU A 98 -1.00 -13.76 13.23
C GLU A 98 -0.75 -15.03 12.41
N ALA A 99 -0.17 -14.90 11.22
CA ALA A 99 0.09 -16.02 10.30
C ALA A 99 0.90 -17.20 10.88
N PRO A 100 2.03 -17.00 11.61
CA PRO A 100 2.76 -18.09 12.27
C PRO A 100 2.17 -18.56 13.61
N SER A 101 1.15 -17.86 14.14
CA SER A 101 0.47 -18.24 15.40
C SER A 101 -0.79 -19.09 15.22
N ALA A 102 -1.28 -19.19 13.98
CA ALA A 102 -2.37 -20.08 13.55
C ALA A 102 -1.81 -21.35 12.91
#